data_AF-J9ATB3-F1
#
_entry.id   AF-J9ATB3-F1
#
_cell.length_a   1.000
_cell.length_b   1.000
_cell.length_c   1.000
_cell.angle_alpha   90.00
_cell.angle_beta   90.00
_cell.angle_gamma   90.00
#
_symmetry.space_group_name_H-M   'P 1'
#
loop_
_entity.id
_entity.type
_entity.pdbx_description
1 polymer ?
#
loop_
_entity_poly.entity_id
_entity_poly.type
_entity_poly.pdbx_seq_one_letter_code
_entity_poly.pdbx_strand_id
1 'polypeptide(L)'
;MRYTHAIVVRIPSKIKMERRMRIDLGLAAKQLEELCETLREAGVDIIELSSEKHCIQQSLFTGDAAICINGTALITRPRKNGNRLLEISNLLSQLAWQVVETPQASEHNREIVLEGSDVLYTGKEVFVGIRKNGTNMEGAFIVARTFSDLAVIPIALPGSQPLRHYVSLISADVLAVGSSKEAKQVILSIFSNYFIL
;
A
#
# COMPACT_ATOMS: atom_id res chain seq x y z
N MET A 1 4.19 -10.20 13.68
CA MET A 1 3.71 -10.40 12.28
C MET A 1 4.78 -11.17 11.53
N ARG A 2 4.42 -12.16 10.72
CA ARG A 2 5.37 -12.92 9.89
C ARG A 2 4.91 -12.82 8.44
N TYR A 3 5.82 -12.42 7.57
CA TYR A 3 5.59 -12.39 6.12
C TYR A 3 6.27 -13.61 5.50
N THR A 4 5.57 -14.31 4.62
CA THR A 4 6.08 -15.50 3.93
C THR A 4 6.31 -15.25 2.45
N HIS A 5 5.60 -14.29 1.85
CA HIS A 5 5.71 -13.96 0.43
C HIS A 5 5.85 -12.46 0.23
N ALA A 6 6.55 -12.07 -0.85
CA ALA A 6 6.54 -10.71 -1.37
C ALA A 6 6.29 -10.72 -2.88
N ILE A 7 5.46 -9.79 -3.34
CA ILE A 7 5.13 -9.63 -4.76
C ILE A 7 5.86 -8.39 -5.29
N VAL A 8 6.75 -8.59 -6.24
CA VAL A 8 7.57 -7.54 -6.87
C VAL A 8 7.32 -7.52 -8.37
N VAL A 9 7.69 -6.42 -9.04
CA VAL A 9 7.62 -6.30 -10.50
C VAL A 9 9.02 -6.07 -11.04
N ARG A 10 9.43 -6.89 -12.01
CA ARG A 10 10.70 -6.70 -12.69
C ARG A 10 10.78 -5.31 -13.31
N ILE A 11 11.89 -4.61 -13.09
CA ILE A 11 12.12 -3.30 -13.69
C ILE A 11 12.12 -3.42 -15.23
N PRO A 12 11.23 -2.70 -15.93
CA PRO A 12 11.17 -2.72 -17.39
C PRO A 12 12.34 -1.92 -18.01
N SER A 13 12.58 -2.11 -19.30
CA SER A 13 13.56 -1.31 -20.06
C SER A 13 13.11 0.13 -20.34
N LYS A 14 11.81 0.41 -20.24
CA LYS A 14 11.21 1.74 -20.44
C LYS A 14 10.00 1.92 -19.53
N ILE A 15 9.82 3.13 -19.00
CA ILE A 15 8.68 3.49 -18.16
C ILE A 15 8.13 4.84 -18.57
N LYS A 16 6.82 4.92 -18.73
CA LYS A 16 6.13 6.20 -18.87
C LYS A 16 5.98 6.83 -17.49
N MET A 17 6.85 7.80 -17.20
CA MET A 17 6.81 8.60 -15.97
C MET A 17 5.79 9.73 -16.06
N GLU A 18 5.14 10.05 -14.95
CA GLU A 18 4.20 11.18 -14.89
C GLU A 18 4.92 12.53 -14.86
N ARG A 19 6.07 12.56 -14.18
CA ARG A 19 6.94 13.73 -14.08
C ARG A 19 8.15 13.50 -14.96
N ARG A 20 8.70 14.57 -15.53
CA ARG A 20 10.00 14.51 -16.21
C ARG A 20 11.10 14.31 -15.17
N MET A 21 11.28 13.08 -14.74
CA MET A 21 12.40 12.63 -13.93
C MET A 21 13.26 11.69 -14.78
N ARG A 22 14.58 11.87 -14.71
CA ARG A 22 15.52 10.89 -15.26
C ARG A 22 15.71 9.81 -14.20
N ILE A 23 15.34 8.59 -14.53
CA ILE A 23 15.57 7.41 -13.69
C ILE A 23 16.59 6.55 -14.41
N ASP A 24 17.62 6.14 -13.69
CA ASP A 24 18.54 5.10 -14.15
C ASP A 24 17.88 3.74 -13.92
N LEU A 25 17.36 3.15 -15.01
CA LEU A 25 16.67 1.86 -14.95
C LEU A 25 17.64 0.70 -14.70
N GLY A 26 18.92 0.84 -15.05
CA GLY A 26 19.95 -0.15 -14.74
C GLY A 26 20.22 -0.19 -13.25
N LEU A 27 20.39 0.99 -12.63
CA LEU A 27 20.52 1.11 -11.18
C LEU A 27 19.26 0.62 -10.45
N ALA A 28 18.07 0.99 -10.92
CA ALA A 28 16.81 0.54 -10.32
C ALA A 28 16.65 -1.00 -10.36
N ALA A 29 17.06 -1.64 -11.47
CA ALA A 29 17.06 -3.09 -11.58
C ALA A 29 18.00 -3.74 -10.57
N LYS A 30 19.21 -3.20 -10.41
CA LYS A 30 20.18 -3.66 -9.42
C LYS A 30 19.68 -3.48 -7.98
N GLN A 31 19.07 -2.34 -7.66
CA GLN A 31 18.49 -2.08 -6.34
C GLN A 31 17.33 -3.04 -6.02
N LEU A 32 16.51 -3.39 -7.02
CA LEU A 32 15.46 -4.39 -6.85
C LEU A 32 16.04 -5.79 -6.60
N GLU A 33 17.11 -6.16 -7.32
CA GLU A 33 17.82 -7.43 -7.12
C GLU A 33 18.35 -7.54 -5.69
N GLU A 34 19.06 -6.51 -5.20
CA GLU A 34 19.59 -6.44 -3.81
C GLU A 34 18.45 -6.52 -2.76
N LEU A 35 17.31 -5.86 -3.01
CA LEU A 35 16.13 -5.97 -2.16
C LEU A 35 15.56 -7.40 -2.14
N CYS A 36 15.45 -8.04 -3.31
CA CYS A 36 14.95 -9.41 -3.41
C CYS A 36 15.87 -10.41 -2.72
N GLU A 37 17.19 -10.24 -2.82
CA GLU A 37 18.17 -11.05 -2.08
C GLU A 37 17.99 -10.90 -0.57
N THR A 38 17.93 -9.65 -0.07
CA THR A 38 17.71 -9.37 1.35
C THR A 38 16.41 -10.02 1.88
N LEU A 39 15.33 -9.97 1.09
CA LEU A 39 14.06 -10.60 1.47
C LEU A 39 14.14 -12.13 1.48
N ARG A 40 14.84 -12.75 0.53
CA ARG A 40 15.07 -14.21 0.51
C ARG A 40 15.91 -14.66 1.71
N GLU A 41 16.96 -13.90 2.06
CA GLU A 41 17.76 -14.16 3.26
C GLU A 41 16.93 -14.07 4.54
N ALA A 42 15.92 -13.19 4.58
CA ALA A 42 14.94 -13.12 5.66
C ALA A 42 13.89 -14.25 5.64
N GLY A 43 13.96 -15.19 4.69
CA GLY A 43 13.05 -16.33 4.56
C GLY A 43 11.71 -15.98 3.88
N VAL A 44 11.68 -14.96 3.03
CA VAL A 44 10.50 -14.56 2.26
C VAL A 44 10.60 -15.09 0.82
N ASP A 45 9.56 -15.78 0.37
CA ASP A 45 9.43 -16.25 -1.01
C ASP A 45 9.05 -15.09 -1.94
N ILE A 46 9.86 -14.87 -2.98
CA ILE A 46 9.66 -13.76 -3.92
C ILE A 46 8.90 -14.24 -5.14
N ILE A 47 7.74 -13.63 -5.36
CA ILE A 47 6.96 -13.78 -6.59
C ILE A 47 7.23 -12.57 -7.46
N GLU A 48 8.05 -12.78 -8.49
CA GLU A 48 8.42 -11.74 -9.44
C GLU A 48 7.46 -11.73 -10.64
N LEU A 49 6.73 -10.63 -10.79
CA LEU A 49 5.88 -10.39 -11.94
C LEU A 49 6.70 -9.83 -13.12
N SER A 50 6.36 -10.29 -14.33
CA SER A 50 7.05 -9.88 -15.55
C SER A 50 6.82 -8.41 -15.88
N SER A 51 7.83 -7.71 -16.39
CA SER A 51 7.67 -6.32 -16.83
C SER A 51 6.64 -6.18 -17.97
N GLU A 52 5.82 -5.12 -17.94
CA GLU A 52 4.88 -4.83 -19.04
C GLU A 52 5.59 -4.16 -20.23
N LYS A 53 5.11 -4.44 -21.47
CA LYS A 53 5.62 -3.79 -22.69
C LYS A 53 5.44 -2.26 -22.65
N HIS A 54 4.31 -1.81 -22.11
CA HIS A 54 3.97 -0.39 -21.96
C HIS A 54 3.80 -0.05 -20.47
N CYS A 55 4.87 -0.22 -19.71
CA CYS A 55 4.85 0.02 -18.28
C CYS A 55 4.66 1.51 -17.96
N ILE A 56 3.68 1.79 -17.10
CA ILE A 56 3.49 3.10 -16.47
C ILE A 56 4.05 3.06 -15.04
N GLN A 57 4.40 4.21 -14.49
CA GLN A 57 5.00 4.33 -13.16
C GLN A 57 4.19 3.58 -12.07
N GLN A 58 2.85 3.66 -12.11
CA GLN A 58 1.97 3.01 -11.14
C GLN A 58 2.09 1.49 -11.13
N SER A 59 2.40 0.88 -12.27
CA SER A 59 2.56 -0.58 -12.37
C SER A 59 3.74 -1.12 -11.56
N LEU A 60 4.69 -0.27 -11.14
CA LEU A 60 5.81 -0.69 -10.30
C LEU A 60 5.43 -0.79 -8.81
N PHE A 61 4.36 -0.11 -8.39
CA PHE A 61 3.97 0.00 -6.98
C PHE A 61 2.90 -1.02 -6.63
N THR A 62 3.28 -2.30 -6.53
CA THR A 62 2.38 -3.40 -6.13
C THR A 62 1.72 -3.18 -4.77
N GLY A 63 2.39 -2.47 -3.87
CA GLY A 63 1.86 -2.13 -2.55
C GLY A 63 0.60 -1.25 -2.58
N ASP A 64 0.33 -0.56 -3.69
CA ASP A 64 -0.93 0.17 -3.86
C ASP A 64 -2.05 -0.68 -4.43
N ALA A 65 -1.80 -1.93 -4.84
CA ALA A 65 -2.80 -2.78 -5.50
C ALA A 65 -3.68 -3.55 -4.51
N ALA A 66 -3.12 -4.04 -3.41
CA ALA A 66 -3.84 -4.87 -2.45
C ALA A 66 -3.37 -4.64 -1.01
N ILE A 67 -4.32 -4.71 -0.07
CA ILE A 67 -4.06 -4.71 1.37
C ILE A 67 -4.31 -6.13 1.88
N CYS A 68 -3.27 -6.80 2.39
CA CYS A 68 -3.33 -8.20 2.81
C CYS A 68 -3.19 -8.29 4.34
N ILE A 69 -4.26 -8.68 5.04
CA ILE A 69 -4.28 -8.81 6.50
C ILE A 69 -5.00 -10.11 6.88
N ASN A 70 -4.35 -10.93 7.71
CA ASN A 70 -4.92 -12.12 8.35
C ASN A 70 -5.71 -13.06 7.40
N GLY A 71 -5.17 -13.36 6.20
CA GLY A 71 -5.80 -14.26 5.23
C GLY A 71 -6.78 -13.61 4.25
N THR A 72 -7.12 -12.33 4.45
CA THR A 72 -7.95 -11.53 3.54
C THR A 72 -7.11 -10.55 2.73
N ALA A 73 -7.35 -10.50 1.42
CA ALA A 73 -6.71 -9.59 0.49
C ALA A 73 -7.75 -8.62 -0.11
N LEU A 74 -7.73 -7.37 0.33
CA LEU A 74 -8.57 -6.31 -0.23
C LEU A 74 -7.89 -5.71 -1.45
N ILE A 75 -8.44 -5.95 -2.64
CA ILE A 75 -8.04 -5.28 -3.87
C ILE A 75 -8.53 -3.85 -3.82
N THR A 76 -7.58 -2.93 -3.90
CA THR A 76 -7.77 -1.49 -3.76
C THR A 76 -8.38 -0.86 -5.01
N ARG A 77 -8.61 0.46 -4.96
CA ARG A 77 -9.04 1.27 -6.11
C ARG A 77 -8.25 2.58 -6.14
N PRO A 78 -7.00 2.55 -6.64
CA PRO A 78 -6.16 3.74 -6.70
C PRO A 78 -6.77 4.84 -7.56
N ARG A 79 -6.43 6.12 -7.30
CA ARG A 79 -6.91 7.20 -8.16
C ARG A 79 -6.38 7.07 -9.58
N LYS A 80 -5.15 6.58 -9.68
CA LYS A 80 -4.46 6.29 -10.93
C LYS A 80 -4.21 4.79 -10.98
N ASN A 81 -5.09 4.08 -11.67
CA ASN A 81 -4.95 2.64 -11.79
C ASN A 81 -3.73 2.28 -12.63
N GLY A 82 -2.89 1.41 -12.06
CA GLY A 82 -2.01 0.56 -12.84
C GLY A 82 -2.81 -0.51 -13.59
N ASN A 83 -2.16 -1.21 -14.53
CA ASN A 83 -2.78 -2.32 -15.26
C ASN A 83 -2.77 -3.65 -14.48
N ARG A 84 -2.30 -3.65 -13.23
CA ARG A 84 -1.91 -4.87 -12.49
C ARG A 84 -2.89 -5.33 -11.42
N LEU A 85 -3.98 -4.61 -11.19
CA LEU A 85 -4.97 -4.98 -10.15
C LEU A 85 -5.53 -6.39 -10.38
N LEU A 86 -5.91 -6.72 -11.62
CA LEU A 86 -6.44 -8.03 -11.97
C LEU A 86 -5.39 -9.15 -11.85
N GLU A 87 -4.16 -8.90 -12.30
CA GLU A 87 -3.05 -9.86 -12.19
C GLU A 87 -2.74 -10.18 -10.72
N ILE A 88 -2.70 -9.15 -9.87
CA ILE A 88 -2.46 -9.29 -8.43
C ILE A 88 -3.64 -9.97 -7.73
N SER A 89 -4.89 -9.64 -8.10
CA SER A 89 -6.09 -10.30 -7.61
C SER A 89 -6.06 -11.81 -7.89
N ASN A 90 -5.78 -12.20 -9.14
CA ASN A 90 -5.67 -13.59 -9.54
C ASN A 90 -4.54 -14.31 -8.81
N LEU A 91 -3.38 -13.67 -8.65
CA LEU A 91 -2.26 -14.23 -7.93
C LEU A 91 -2.59 -14.48 -6.44
N LEU A 92 -3.20 -13.51 -5.77
CA LEU A 92 -3.58 -13.65 -4.35
C LEU A 92 -4.62 -14.77 -4.16
N SER A 93 -5.57 -14.89 -5.09
CA SER A 93 -6.53 -16.01 -5.11
C SER A 93 -5.83 -17.37 -5.26
N GLN A 94 -4.83 -17.47 -6.15
CA GLN A 94 -4.02 -18.69 -6.31
C GLN A 94 -3.19 -19.04 -5.07
N LEU A 95 -2.80 -18.02 -4.29
CA LEU A 95 -2.14 -18.15 -3.00
C LEU A 95 -3.13 -18.41 -1.84
N ALA A 96 -4.38 -18.75 -2.15
CA ALA A 96 -5.45 -19.08 -1.21
C ALA A 96 -5.85 -17.93 -0.26
N TRP A 97 -5.64 -16.67 -0.66
CA TRP A 97 -6.19 -15.52 0.06
C TRP A 97 -7.70 -15.39 -0.23
N GLN A 98 -8.46 -14.98 0.78
CA GLN A 98 -9.82 -14.52 0.57
C GLN A 98 -9.77 -13.14 -0.10
N VAL A 99 -9.94 -13.12 -1.42
CA VAL A 99 -9.90 -11.88 -2.20
C VAL A 99 -11.24 -11.13 -2.10
N VAL A 100 -11.17 -9.85 -1.74
CA VAL A 100 -12.30 -8.93 -1.66
C VAL A 100 -12.02 -7.75 -2.58
N GLU A 101 -12.94 -7.41 -3.49
CA GLU A 101 -12.77 -6.28 -4.38
C GLU A 101 -13.40 -5.00 -3.82
N THR A 102 -12.74 -3.86 -4.01
CA THR A 102 -13.33 -2.54 -3.73
C THR A 102 -14.46 -2.26 -4.73
N PRO A 103 -15.69 -1.90 -4.26
CA PRO A 103 -16.82 -1.60 -5.14
C PRO A 103 -16.54 -0.45 -6.13
N GLN A 104 -17.32 -0.40 -7.22
CA GLN A 104 -17.19 0.66 -8.23
C GLN A 104 -17.57 2.04 -7.69
N ALA A 105 -18.55 2.10 -6.78
CA ALA A 105 -19.01 3.30 -6.10
C ALA A 105 -19.52 2.93 -4.70
N SER A 106 -19.60 3.91 -3.80
CA SER A 106 -20.22 3.73 -2.49
C SER A 106 -21.75 3.59 -2.60
N GLU A 107 -22.39 3.24 -1.47
CA GLU A 107 -23.85 3.17 -1.36
C GLU A 107 -24.55 4.50 -1.69
N HIS A 108 -23.82 5.62 -1.57
CA HIS A 108 -24.29 6.97 -1.92
C HIS A 108 -23.76 7.45 -3.26
N ASN A 109 -23.30 6.54 -4.12
CA ASN A 109 -22.78 6.82 -5.46
C ASN A 109 -21.59 7.82 -5.48
N ARG A 110 -20.80 7.85 -4.39
CA ARG A 110 -19.56 8.62 -4.31
C ARG A 110 -18.39 7.78 -4.81
N GLU A 111 -17.40 8.48 -5.39
CA GLU A 111 -16.12 7.88 -5.79
C GLU A 111 -15.44 7.23 -4.57
N ILE A 112 -15.02 5.98 -4.73
CA ILE A 112 -14.15 5.29 -3.76
C ILE A 112 -12.73 5.36 -4.28
N VAL A 113 -11.82 5.91 -3.47
CA VAL A 113 -10.38 5.88 -3.76
C VAL A 113 -9.66 5.30 -2.55
N LEU A 114 -8.87 4.27 -2.80
CA LEU A 114 -8.10 3.54 -1.81
C LEU A 114 -6.75 3.16 -2.41
N GLU A 115 -5.67 3.53 -1.75
CA GLU A 115 -4.28 3.24 -2.11
C GLU A 115 -3.61 2.56 -0.91
N GLY A 116 -3.00 1.39 -1.12
CA GLY A 116 -2.41 0.62 -0.02
C GLY A 116 -1.28 1.36 0.71
N SER A 117 -0.60 2.28 0.06
CA SER A 117 0.40 3.16 0.68
C SER A 117 -0.15 4.13 1.73
N ASP A 118 -1.48 4.33 1.77
CA ASP A 118 -2.17 5.09 2.80
C ASP A 118 -2.65 4.22 3.98
N VAL A 119 -2.41 2.90 3.95
CA VAL A 119 -2.91 1.97 4.97
C VAL A 119 -1.74 1.42 5.80
N LEU A 120 -1.84 1.56 7.12
CA LEU A 120 -0.85 1.07 8.08
C LEU A 120 -1.52 0.13 9.08
N TYR A 121 -1.25 -1.17 8.96
CA TYR A 121 -1.65 -2.17 9.94
C TYR A 121 -0.55 -2.36 11.00
N THR A 122 -0.90 -2.18 12.28
CA THR A 122 0.05 -2.27 13.41
C THR A 122 0.19 -3.69 13.97
N GLY A 123 -0.65 -4.62 13.52
CA GLY A 123 -0.87 -5.91 14.18
C GLY A 123 -2.06 -5.90 15.15
N LYS A 124 -2.62 -4.72 15.48
CA LYS A 124 -3.76 -4.54 16.40
C LYS A 124 -4.87 -3.67 15.79
N GLU A 125 -4.49 -2.59 15.13
CA GLU A 125 -5.41 -1.67 14.45
C GLU A 125 -4.89 -1.31 13.06
N VAL A 126 -5.75 -0.66 12.27
CA VAL A 126 -5.44 -0.15 10.94
C VAL A 126 -5.63 1.37 10.92
N PHE A 127 -4.57 2.09 10.60
CA PHE A 127 -4.66 3.52 10.31
C PHE A 127 -4.80 3.75 8.81
N VAL A 128 -5.71 4.63 8.40
CA VAL A 128 -5.96 4.96 7.00
C VAL A 128 -5.73 6.46 6.78
N GLY A 129 -4.70 6.81 6.02
CA GLY A 129 -4.38 8.18 5.64
C GLY A 129 -5.40 8.75 4.66
N ILE A 130 -6.08 9.81 5.05
CA ILE A 130 -7.01 10.56 4.20
C ILE A 130 -6.27 11.76 3.63
N ARG A 131 -6.12 11.81 2.30
CA ARG A 131 -5.37 12.88 1.64
C ARG A 131 -5.96 13.33 0.32
N LYS A 132 -5.58 14.54 -0.11
CA LYS A 132 -5.93 15.05 -1.44
C LYS A 132 -5.27 14.19 -2.51
N ASN A 133 -6.01 13.86 -3.56
CA ASN A 133 -5.55 13.09 -4.72
C ASN A 133 -5.06 11.66 -4.39
N GLY A 134 -5.54 11.06 -3.30
CA GLY A 134 -5.28 9.68 -2.92
C GLY A 134 -6.48 9.10 -2.19
N THR A 135 -6.22 8.28 -1.16
CA THR A 135 -7.26 7.63 -0.37
C THR A 135 -8.24 8.64 0.25
N ASN A 136 -9.53 8.38 0.07
CA ASN A 136 -10.62 9.19 0.60
C ASN A 136 -11.38 8.46 1.72
N MET A 137 -12.33 9.15 2.36
CA MET A 137 -13.09 8.59 3.48
C MET A 137 -13.90 7.35 3.07
N GLU A 138 -14.44 7.32 1.85
CA GLU A 138 -15.14 6.14 1.32
C GLU A 138 -14.20 4.93 1.22
N GLY A 139 -12.93 5.13 0.81
CA GLY A 139 -11.90 4.11 0.84
C GLY A 139 -11.62 3.58 2.25
N ALA A 140 -11.56 4.45 3.25
CA ALA A 140 -11.41 4.04 4.65
C ALA A 140 -12.61 3.21 5.16
N PHE A 141 -13.85 3.55 4.75
CA PHE A 141 -15.02 2.74 5.06
C PHE A 141 -14.96 1.34 4.44
N ILE A 142 -14.40 1.20 3.23
CA ILE A 142 -14.18 -0.13 2.64
C ILE A 142 -13.20 -0.93 3.49
N VAL A 143 -12.08 -0.34 3.93
CA VAL A 143 -11.13 -1.02 4.84
C VAL A 143 -11.82 -1.47 6.13
N ALA A 144 -12.62 -0.60 6.75
CA ALA A 144 -13.37 -0.92 7.97
C ALA A 144 -14.39 -2.05 7.78
N ARG A 145 -15.07 -2.09 6.64
CA ARG A 145 -16.02 -3.16 6.32
C ARG A 145 -15.34 -4.49 6.02
N THR A 146 -14.20 -4.46 5.34
CA THR A 146 -13.46 -5.68 4.96
C THR A 146 -12.75 -6.31 6.16
N PHE A 147 -12.19 -5.50 7.05
CA PHE A 147 -11.49 -5.97 8.25
C PHE A 147 -12.28 -5.61 9.52
N SER A 148 -13.53 -6.07 9.60
CA SER A 148 -14.49 -5.72 10.65
C SER A 148 -14.04 -6.04 12.08
N ASP A 149 -13.09 -6.96 12.23
CA ASP A 149 -12.55 -7.38 13.52
C ASP A 149 -11.43 -6.46 14.03
N LEU A 150 -11.01 -5.47 13.22
CA LEU A 150 -9.96 -4.51 13.56
C LEU A 150 -10.53 -3.11 13.73
N ALA A 151 -9.98 -2.36 14.68
CA ALA A 151 -10.22 -0.93 14.74
C ALA A 151 -9.60 -0.27 13.50
N VAL A 152 -10.41 0.48 12.73
CA VAL A 152 -9.95 1.22 11.55
C VAL A 152 -10.12 2.72 11.79
N ILE A 153 -8.99 3.43 11.80
CA ILE A 153 -8.91 4.82 12.25
C ILE A 153 -8.46 5.71 11.09
N PRO A 154 -9.34 6.56 10.52
CA PRO A 154 -8.95 7.51 9.48
C PRO A 154 -8.13 8.66 10.07
N ILE A 155 -7.06 9.06 9.38
CA ILE A 155 -6.18 10.17 9.79
C ILE A 155 -6.07 11.17 8.64
N ALA A 156 -6.45 12.42 8.86
CA ALA A 156 -6.22 13.49 7.90
C ALA A 156 -4.72 13.77 7.74
N LEU A 157 -4.21 13.67 6.51
CA LEU A 157 -2.81 13.94 6.20
C LEU A 157 -2.62 15.41 5.75
N PRO A 158 -1.51 16.05 6.11
CA PRO A 158 -1.28 17.48 5.84
C PRO A 158 -1.00 17.80 4.36
N GLY A 159 -0.73 16.80 3.52
CA GLY A 159 -0.32 16.97 2.12
C GLY A 159 -0.87 15.90 1.19
N SER A 160 -0.22 15.73 0.04
CA SER A 160 -0.56 14.72 -0.96
C SER A 160 0.32 13.47 -0.90
N GLN A 161 1.30 13.43 0.02
CA GLN A 161 2.16 12.25 0.20
C GLN A 161 1.38 11.17 0.96
N PRO A 162 1.60 9.89 0.65
CA PRO A 162 0.87 8.80 1.30
C PRO A 162 1.25 8.62 2.76
N LEU A 163 0.42 7.96 3.56
CA LEU A 163 0.70 7.70 4.98
C LEU A 163 2.12 7.11 5.20
N ARG A 164 2.52 6.15 4.36
CA ARG A 164 3.83 5.50 4.42
C ARG A 164 5.03 6.43 4.24
N HIS A 165 4.83 7.63 3.68
CA HIS A 165 5.87 8.64 3.56
C HIS A 165 6.25 9.22 4.93
N TYR A 166 5.29 9.29 5.85
CA TYR A 166 5.47 9.92 7.15
C TYR A 166 5.84 8.92 8.24
N VAL A 167 5.27 7.70 8.17
CA VAL A 167 5.39 6.69 9.21
C VAL A 167 5.34 5.27 8.62
N SER A 168 6.05 4.32 9.23
CA SER A 168 6.00 2.91 8.87
C SER A 168 6.26 2.02 10.09
N LEU A 169 5.65 0.84 10.12
CA LEU A 169 5.89 -0.15 11.17
C LEU A 169 7.21 -0.89 10.90
N ILE A 170 8.09 -0.95 11.89
CA ILE A 170 9.37 -1.68 11.80
C ILE A 170 9.26 -3.03 12.51
N SER A 171 8.64 -3.04 13.68
CA SER A 171 8.34 -4.25 14.45
C SER A 171 7.12 -3.99 15.35
N ALA A 172 6.67 -5.00 16.08
CA ALA A 172 5.58 -4.84 17.02
C ALA A 172 5.85 -3.66 17.97
N ASP A 173 4.90 -2.73 18.04
CA ASP A 173 4.96 -1.52 18.86
C ASP A 173 6.13 -0.55 18.54
N VAL A 174 6.81 -0.69 17.39
CA VAL A 174 7.89 0.22 16.94
C VAL A 174 7.56 0.82 15.57
N LEU A 175 7.40 2.14 15.55
CA LEU A 175 7.17 2.93 14.34
C LEU A 175 8.42 3.74 13.98
N ALA A 176 8.83 3.66 12.72
CA ALA A 176 9.75 4.62 12.13
C ALA A 176 8.96 5.85 11.68
N VAL A 177 9.43 7.04 12.05
CA VAL A 177 8.75 8.32 11.78
C VAL A 177 9.73 9.30 11.14
N GLY A 178 9.29 10.00 10.10
CA GLY A 178 10.05 11.08 9.49
C GLY A 178 10.34 12.22 10.48
N SER A 179 11.44 12.95 10.29
CA SER A 179 11.83 14.06 11.16
C SER A 179 11.14 15.39 10.82
N SER A 180 10.35 15.44 9.73
CA SER A 180 9.66 16.65 9.26
C SER A 180 8.54 17.09 10.21
N LYS A 181 8.11 18.36 10.10
CA LYS A 181 7.00 18.89 10.90
C LYS A 181 5.70 18.14 10.59
N GLU A 182 5.49 17.81 9.33
CA GLU A 182 4.33 17.09 8.84
C GLU A 182 4.30 15.66 9.40
N ALA A 183 5.43 14.95 9.41
CA ALA A 183 5.51 13.61 10.01
C ALA A 183 5.23 13.62 11.51
N LYS A 184 5.73 14.64 12.23
CA LYS A 184 5.44 14.84 13.66
C LYS A 184 3.95 15.12 13.92
N GLN A 185 3.27 15.84 13.03
CA GLN A 185 1.81 16.02 13.13
C GLN A 185 1.05 14.72 12.90
N VAL A 186 1.45 13.93 11.89
CA VAL A 186 0.81 12.64 11.58
C VAL A 186 0.94 11.67 12.75
N ILE A 187 2.12 11.55 13.36
CA ILE A 187 2.31 10.64 14.49
C ILE A 187 1.54 11.09 15.75
N LEU A 188 1.38 12.41 15.97
CA LEU A 188 0.53 12.92 17.05
C LEU A 188 -0.93 12.51 16.83
N SER A 189 -1.44 12.52 15.61
CA SER A 189 -2.78 12.01 15.30
C SER A 189 -2.90 10.51 15.58
N ILE A 190 -1.86 9.70 15.27
CA ILE A 190 -1.83 8.27 15.61
C ILE A 190 -1.89 8.10 17.14
N PHE A 191 -1.03 8.79 17.90
CA PHE A 191 -0.96 8.64 19.35
C PHE A 191 -2.13 9.26 20.11
N SER A 192 -2.74 10.33 19.60
CA SER A 192 -3.90 10.95 20.27
C SER A 192 -5.09 10.00 20.37
N ASN A 193 -5.18 9.00 19.48
CA ASN A 193 -6.19 7.95 19.56
C ASN A 193 -5.94 6.94 20.69
N TYR A 194 -4.72 6.88 21.26
CA TYR A 194 -4.43 6.05 22.44
C TYR A 194 -4.71 6.75 23.77
N PHE A 195 -4.93 8.07 23.78
CA PHE A 195 -5.21 8.85 25.00
C PHE A 195 -6.71 9.03 25.29
N ILE A 196 -7.60 8.45 24.48
CA ILE A 196 -9.07 8.58 24.60
C ILE A 196 -9.74 7.25 25.00
N LEU A 197 -8.97 6.23 25.40
CA LEU A 197 -9.49 4.97 25.94
C LEU A 197 -9.19 4.83 27.44
#